data_AF-A0AAE3W1Z0-F1
#
_entry.id   AF-A0AAE3W1Z0-F1
#
_cell.length_a   1.000
_cell.length_b   1.000
_cell.length_c   1.000
_cell.angle_alpha   90.00
_cell.angle_beta   90.00
_cell.angle_gamma   90.00
#
_symmetry.space_group_name_H-M   'P 1'
#
loop_
_entity.id
_entity.type
_entity.pdbx_description
1 polymer ?
#
loop_
_entity_poly.entity_id
_entity_poly.type
_entity_poly.pdbx_seq_one_letter_code
_entity_poly.pdbx_strand_id
1 'polypeptide(L)'
;MTHLTGAGVEESCAGHGRPSSPANKTPQRTAYPVILVTRLNGTVFALNPDLVERADCTPDTVVTLVDGTKYIISESVPEFIDLIMGYRAGLIAKAQRLDNTPHQLLDDDPDSTDPDPEKTAKVLPLHRKDR
;
A
#
# COMPACT_ATOMS: atom_id res chain seq x y z
N MET A 1 -69.92 16.97 7.78
CA MET A 1 -70.24 18.34 7.38
C MET A 1 -69.41 19.27 8.25
N THR A 2 -68.63 20.16 7.62
CA THR A 2 -67.86 21.29 8.20
C THR A 2 -66.58 20.90 8.97
N HIS A 3 -65.40 20.92 8.33
CA HIS A 3 -64.45 22.04 8.12
C HIS A 3 -64.03 22.79 9.39
N LEU A 4 -62.72 22.78 9.70
CA LEU A 4 -61.81 23.94 9.84
C LEU A 4 -60.40 23.40 10.23
N THR A 5 -59.38 23.45 9.36
CA THR A 5 -58.36 24.51 9.17
C THR A 5 -57.11 24.32 10.05
N GLY A 6 -55.93 24.29 9.41
CA GLY A 6 -54.64 24.36 10.11
C GLY A 6 -53.47 23.99 9.20
N ALA A 7 -53.15 24.86 8.25
CA ALA A 7 -51.92 24.81 7.47
C ALA A 7 -50.73 25.19 8.37
N GLY A 8 -49.73 24.31 8.45
CA GLY A 8 -48.41 24.60 9.00
C GLY A 8 -47.37 24.36 7.92
N VAL A 9 -46.86 25.45 7.36
CA VAL A 9 -45.71 25.52 6.45
C VAL A 9 -44.43 25.29 7.26
N GLU A 10 -43.67 24.23 6.96
CA GLU A 10 -42.32 24.07 7.48
C GLU A 10 -41.33 24.77 6.54
N GLU A 11 -40.77 25.87 7.05
CA GLU A 11 -39.74 26.66 6.39
C GLU A 11 -38.40 25.93 6.36
N SER A 12 -37.84 25.88 5.16
CA SER A 12 -36.44 25.67 4.84
C SER A 12 -35.51 26.60 5.65
N CYS A 13 -34.40 26.07 6.17
CA CYS A 13 -33.14 26.81 6.27
C CYS A 13 -31.94 25.85 6.35
N ALA A 14 -30.88 26.25 5.65
CA ALA A 14 -29.75 25.44 5.23
C ALA A 14 -28.61 25.32 6.25
N GLY A 15 -27.79 24.28 6.06
CA GLY A 15 -26.43 24.12 6.61
C GLY A 15 -26.44 23.73 8.08
N HIS A 16 -25.63 22.78 8.52
CA HIS A 16 -24.20 23.01 8.65
C HIS A 16 -23.42 21.69 8.58
N GLY A 17 -22.29 21.75 7.89
CA GLY A 17 -21.10 20.96 8.22
C GLY A 17 -21.17 19.47 7.91
N ARG A 18 -20.72 19.10 6.70
CA ARG A 18 -19.99 17.83 6.57
C ARG A 18 -18.81 17.92 7.54
N PRO A 19 -18.60 16.97 8.48
CA PRO A 19 -17.29 16.84 9.08
C PRO A 19 -16.35 16.44 7.95
N SER A 20 -15.60 17.41 7.43
CA SER A 20 -14.42 17.16 6.65
C SER A 20 -13.43 16.54 7.63
N SER A 21 -13.43 15.20 7.71
CA SER A 21 -12.32 14.49 8.32
C SER A 21 -11.05 15.04 7.69
N PRO A 22 -10.08 15.50 8.50
CA PRO A 22 -8.87 16.04 7.95
C PRO A 22 -8.25 14.94 7.12
N ALA A 23 -7.98 15.26 5.85
CA ALA A 23 -7.16 14.46 4.99
C ALA A 23 -5.90 14.12 5.78
N ASN A 24 -5.83 12.88 6.28
CA ASN A 24 -4.63 12.35 6.89
C ASN A 24 -3.60 12.26 5.75
N LYS A 25 -2.86 13.35 5.57
CA LYS A 25 -1.70 13.43 4.70
C LYS A 25 -0.60 12.60 5.33
N THR A 26 -0.74 11.28 5.24
CA THR A 26 0.33 10.33 5.59
C THR A 26 1.14 10.07 4.31
N PRO A 27 2.48 10.11 4.38
CA PRO A 27 3.31 10.52 3.27
C PRO A 27 3.33 9.46 2.16
N GLN A 28 2.99 9.88 0.94
CA GLN A 28 3.31 9.14 -0.28
C GLN A 28 4.83 9.16 -0.50
N ARG A 29 5.59 8.40 0.30
CA ARG A 29 7.03 8.29 0.12
C ARG A 29 7.65 6.98 0.60
N THR A 30 6.87 5.92 0.78
CA THR A 30 7.43 4.59 1.01
C THR A 30 7.88 4.00 -0.32
N ALA A 31 9.12 4.31 -0.70
CA ALA A 31 9.87 3.58 -1.72
C ALA A 31 10.34 2.21 -1.22
N TYR A 32 9.94 1.81 -0.01
CA TYR A 32 10.42 0.62 0.67
C TYR A 32 9.29 -0.39 0.89
N PRO A 33 9.56 -1.69 0.68
CA PRO A 33 8.59 -2.77 0.81
C PRO A 33 8.29 -3.11 2.29
N VAL A 34 7.96 -2.11 3.10
CA VAL A 34 7.76 -2.25 4.56
C VAL A 34 6.59 -1.40 5.04
N ILE A 35 5.93 -1.85 6.10
CA ILE A 35 4.91 -1.09 6.83
C ILE A 35 5.53 -0.47 8.08
N LEU A 36 5.00 0.66 8.53
CA LEU A 36 5.38 1.26 9.81
C LEU A 36 4.34 0.87 10.85
N VAL A 37 4.81 0.38 11.98
CA VAL A 37 3.99 0.00 13.13
C VAL A 37 4.60 0.55 14.41
N THR A 38 3.79 0.65 15.45
CA THR A 38 4.19 1.33 16.68
C THR A 38 4.23 0.32 17.81
N ARG A 39 5.31 0.32 18.57
CA ARG A 39 5.39 -0.48 19.81
C ARG A 39 4.55 0.18 20.90
N LEU A 40 4.19 -0.58 21.93
CA LEU A 40 3.48 -0.05 23.10
C LEU A 40 4.23 1.09 23.83
N ASN A 41 5.55 1.18 23.67
CA ASN A 41 6.36 2.29 24.20
C ASN A 41 6.33 3.57 23.33
N GLY A 42 5.51 3.61 22.28
CA GLY A 42 5.39 4.72 21.33
C GLY A 42 6.51 4.80 20.29
N THR A 43 7.46 3.86 20.29
CA THR A 43 8.53 3.83 19.27
C THR A 43 8.00 3.22 17.97
N VAL A 44 8.14 3.96 16.87
CA VAL A 44 7.78 3.50 15.53
C VAL A 44 8.92 2.69 14.92
N PHE A 45 8.59 1.57 14.28
CA PHE A 45 9.57 0.76 13.55
C PHE A 45 8.99 0.25 12.23
N ALA A 46 9.90 -0.07 11.30
CA ALA A 46 9.54 -0.69 10.04
C ALA A 46 9.45 -2.21 10.20
N LEU A 47 8.38 -2.79 9.68
CA LEU A 47 8.10 -4.21 9.68
C LEU A 47 7.89 -4.69 8.24
N ASN A 48 8.53 -5.80 7.89
CA ASN A 48 8.24 -6.46 6.63
C ASN A 48 6.97 -7.31 6.79
N PRO A 49 5.85 -6.97 6.11
CA PRO A 49 4.60 -7.71 6.25
C PRO A 49 4.67 -9.12 5.67
N ASP A 50 5.61 -9.41 4.79
CA ASP A 50 5.74 -10.74 4.16
C ASP A 50 6.46 -11.76 5.05
N LEU A 51 7.08 -11.31 6.14
CA LEU A 51 7.70 -12.17 7.16
C LEU A 51 6.79 -12.44 8.36
N VAL A 52 5.58 -11.87 8.36
CA VAL A 52 4.60 -12.08 9.43
C VAL A 52 4.00 -13.47 9.28
N GLU A 53 4.16 -14.27 10.32
CA GLU A 53 3.55 -15.60 10.38
C GLU A 53 2.11 -15.52 10.91
N ARG A 54 1.91 -14.76 12.00
CA ARG A 54 0.59 -14.60 12.64
C ARG A 54 0.52 -13.34 13.50
N ALA A 55 -0.71 -12.86 13.73
CA ALA A 55 -1.02 -11.81 14.70
C ALA A 55 -2.11 -12.30 15.64
N ASP A 56 -1.83 -12.27 16.95
CA ASP A 56 -2.74 -12.73 18.00
C ASP A 56 -3.22 -11.52 18.83
N CYS A 57 -4.49 -11.55 19.28
CA CYS A 57 -5.03 -10.56 20.21
C CYS A 57 -4.89 -11.07 21.65
N THR A 58 -3.95 -10.52 22.42
CA THR A 58 -3.65 -10.90 23.80
C THR A 58 -3.24 -9.71 24.66
N PRO A 59 -4.07 -9.25 25.61
CA PRO A 59 -4.93 -8.04 25.46
C PRO A 59 -4.47 -6.96 24.45
N ASP A 60 -3.17 -6.88 24.19
CA ASP A 60 -2.52 -6.13 23.10
C ASP A 60 -2.25 -7.05 21.89
N THR A 61 -1.90 -6.46 20.74
CA THR A 61 -1.61 -7.25 19.53
C THR A 61 -0.18 -7.78 19.55
N VAL A 62 -0.02 -9.11 19.43
CA VAL A 62 1.28 -9.78 19.32
C VAL A 62 1.48 -10.28 17.90
N VAL A 63 2.48 -9.74 17.22
CA VAL A 63 2.90 -10.18 15.89
C VAL A 63 4.06 -11.15 16.05
N THR A 64 3.90 -12.36 15.52
CA THR A 64 4.97 -13.36 15.45
C THR A 64 5.47 -13.45 14.01
N LEU A 65 6.78 -13.33 13.83
CA LEU A 65 7.45 -13.51 12.55
C LEU A 65 7.80 -14.97 12.32
N VAL A 66 8.08 -15.32 11.05
CA VAL A 66 8.45 -16.68 10.62
C VAL A 66 9.72 -17.25 11.28
N ASP A 67 10.57 -16.40 11.85
CA ASP A 67 11.76 -16.80 12.62
C ASP A 67 11.45 -17.06 14.11
N GLY A 68 10.19 -16.90 14.52
CA GLY A 68 9.74 -16.99 15.91
C GLY A 68 9.91 -15.70 16.72
N THR A 69 10.48 -14.63 16.14
CA THR A 69 10.60 -13.32 16.80
C THR A 69 9.20 -12.73 17.03
N LYS A 70 8.99 -12.14 18.22
CA LYS A 70 7.70 -11.57 18.61
C LYS A 70 7.79 -10.08 18.85
N TYR A 71 6.82 -9.35 18.34
CA TYR A 71 6.62 -7.92 18.59
C TYR A 71 5.25 -7.67 19.19
N ILE A 72 5.20 -6.75 20.15
CA ILE A 72 3.94 -6.24 20.68
C ILE A 72 3.75 -4.85 20.10
N ILE A 73 2.63 -4.67 19.40
CA ILE A 73 2.30 -3.43 18.71
C ILE A 73 1.07 -2.78 19.34
N SER A 74 0.94 -1.47 19.18
CA SER A 74 -0.22 -0.71 19.68
C SER A 74 -1.42 -0.78 18.74
N GLU A 75 -1.19 -1.05 17.46
CA GLU A 75 -2.26 -1.24 16.49
C GLU A 75 -3.04 -2.52 16.80
N SER A 76 -4.35 -2.45 16.67
CA SER A 76 -5.21 -3.62 16.79
C SER A 76 -4.98 -4.59 15.61
N VAL A 77 -5.31 -5.87 15.78
CA VAL A 77 -5.27 -6.86 14.68
C VAL A 77 -5.99 -6.37 13.40
N PRO A 78 -7.21 -5.81 13.42
CA PRO A 78 -7.85 -5.32 12.20
C PRO A 78 -7.10 -4.15 11.55
N GLU A 79 -6.62 -3.16 12.33
CA GLU A 79 -5.82 -2.06 11.79
C GLU A 79 -4.53 -2.57 11.16
N PHE A 80 -3.88 -3.55 11.80
CA PHE A 80 -2.68 -4.19 11.27
C PHE A 80 -2.94 -4.91 9.94
N ILE A 81 -4.08 -5.59 9.80
CA ILE A 81 -4.50 -6.21 8.54
C ILE A 81 -4.71 -5.13 7.46
N ASP A 82 -5.37 -4.02 7.79
CA ASP A 82 -5.60 -2.92 6.85
C ASP A 82 -4.29 -2.30 6.37
N LEU A 83 -3.29 -2.16 7.26
CA LEU A 83 -1.95 -1.70 6.90
C LEU A 83 -1.29 -2.64 5.88
N ILE A 84 -1.37 -3.95 6.10
CA ILE A 84 -0.83 -4.97 5.18
C ILE A 84 -1.56 -4.92 3.83
N MET A 85 -2.89 -4.84 3.85
CA MET A 85 -3.70 -4.78 2.64
C MET A 85 -3.41 -3.52 1.81
N GLY A 86 -3.37 -2.35 2.46
CA GLY A 86 -3.04 -1.09 1.83
C GLY A 86 -1.65 -1.10 1.20
N TYR A 87 -0.68 -1.68 1.90
CA TYR A 87 0.66 -1.90 1.39
C TYR A 87 0.68 -2.78 0.13
N ARG A 88 0.05 -3.95 0.16
CA ARG A 88 0.01 -4.89 -0.99
C ARG A 88 -0.71 -4.29 -2.19
N ALA A 89 -1.85 -3.65 -1.97
CA ALA A 89 -2.60 -2.95 -3.02
C ALA A 89 -1.78 -1.83 -3.65
N GLY A 90 -1.08 -1.03 -2.82
CA GLY A 90 -0.18 0.02 -3.29
C GLY A 90 0.97 -0.51 -4.14
N LEU A 91 1.54 -1.66 -3.76
CA LEU A 91 2.62 -2.33 -4.49
C LEU A 91 2.16 -2.78 -5.88
N ILE A 92 1.01 -3.45 -5.96
CA ILE A 92 0.40 -3.90 -7.23
C ILE A 92 0.07 -2.70 -8.12
N ALA A 93 -0.58 -1.68 -7.57
CA ALA A 93 -0.94 -0.48 -8.32
C ALA A 93 0.28 0.31 -8.82
N LYS A 94 1.41 0.25 -8.09
CA LYS A 94 2.67 0.86 -8.51
C LYS A 94 3.35 0.04 -9.61
N ALA A 95 3.36 -1.29 -9.49
CA ALA A 95 3.91 -2.18 -10.52
C ALA A 95 3.20 -1.97 -11.87
N GLN A 96 1.86 -1.96 -11.89
CA GLN A 96 1.07 -1.70 -13.10
C GLN A 96 1.39 -0.36 -13.78
N ARG A 97 1.74 0.68 -13.00
CA ARG A 97 2.13 1.98 -13.56
C ARG A 97 3.52 1.95 -14.19
N LEU A 98 4.44 1.16 -13.63
CA LEU A 98 5.80 1.04 -14.17
C LEU A 98 5.80 0.27 -15.48
N ASP A 99 4.96 -0.76 -15.62
CA ASP A 99 4.79 -1.52 -16.86
C ASP A 99 4.19 -0.67 -17.99
N ASN A 100 3.43 0.37 -17.64
CA ASN A 100 2.87 1.35 -18.57
C ASN A 100 3.83 2.51 -18.91
N THR A 101 5.08 2.47 -18.45
CA THR A 101 6.11 3.36 -19.01
C THR A 101 6.30 2.89 -20.45
N PRO A 102 6.02 3.70 -21.48
CA PRO A 102 6.43 3.34 -22.83
C PRO A 102 7.91 3.05 -22.73
N HIS A 103 8.30 1.79 -22.95
CA HIS A 103 9.66 1.47 -23.30
C HIS A 103 10.00 2.48 -24.38
N GLN A 104 10.92 3.40 -24.07
CA GLN A 104 11.46 4.28 -25.06
C GLN A 104 12.11 3.33 -26.06
N LEU A 105 11.34 3.05 -27.11
CA LEU A 105 11.77 2.28 -28.27
C LEU A 105 13.07 2.98 -28.65
N LEU A 106 14.15 2.22 -28.61
CA LEU A 106 15.34 2.58 -29.34
C LEU A 106 14.93 2.43 -30.80
N ASP A 107 14.21 3.44 -31.29
CA ASP A 107 13.90 3.59 -32.69
C ASP A 107 15.21 3.92 -33.42
N ASP A 108 15.35 3.24 -34.56
CA ASP A 108 16.20 3.57 -35.70
C ASP A 108 17.69 3.18 -35.67
N ASP A 109 17.97 1.89 -35.88
CA ASP A 109 19.05 1.48 -36.79
C ASP A 109 18.41 0.87 -38.05
N PRO A 110 18.31 1.60 -39.18
CA PRO A 110 17.72 1.09 -40.43
C PRO A 110 18.66 0.17 -41.23
N ASP A 111 19.79 -0.28 -40.68
CA ASP A 111 20.83 -1.03 -41.40
C ASP A 111 21.13 -2.41 -40.79
N SER A 112 20.14 -3.28 -40.76
CA SER A 112 20.36 -4.71 -40.58
C SER A 112 19.53 -5.50 -41.57
N THR A 113 20.05 -5.61 -42.79
CA THR A 113 19.70 -6.69 -43.71
C THR A 113 20.27 -7.98 -43.11
N ASP A 114 19.42 -8.76 -42.43
CA ASP A 114 19.40 -10.24 -42.38
C ASP A 114 18.73 -10.76 -41.08
N PRO A 115 17.72 -11.65 -41.15
CA PRO A 115 17.10 -12.24 -39.97
C PRO A 115 17.85 -13.51 -39.53
N ASP A 116 18.64 -13.44 -38.46
CA ASP A 116 19.25 -14.61 -37.81
C ASP A 116 18.51 -14.96 -36.50
N PRO A 117 17.85 -16.13 -36.39
CA PRO A 117 16.97 -16.47 -35.26
C PRO A 117 17.66 -16.84 -33.93
N GLU A 118 18.98 -16.78 -33.78
CA GLU A 118 19.66 -17.25 -32.55
C GLU A 118 20.06 -16.18 -31.51
N LYS A 119 19.60 -14.93 -31.64
CA LYS A 119 19.98 -13.87 -30.68
C LYS A 119 19.18 -13.92 -29.37
N THR A 120 19.45 -14.92 -28.53
CA THR A 120 18.89 -15.04 -27.17
C THR A 120 19.94 -14.79 -26.07
N ALA A 121 19.57 -13.86 -25.18
CA ALA A 121 20.14 -13.57 -23.86
C ALA A 121 21.59 -13.03 -23.77
N LYS A 122 21.70 -11.77 -23.34
CA LYS A 122 22.96 -11.11 -22.95
C LYS A 122 23.38 -11.65 -21.58
N VAL A 123 24.32 -12.60 -21.54
CA VAL A 123 24.86 -13.17 -20.30
C VAL A 123 25.82 -12.16 -19.64
N LEU A 124 25.54 -11.78 -18.38
CA LEU A 124 26.43 -10.93 -17.57
C LEU A 124 27.46 -11.81 -16.85
N PRO A 125 28.78 -11.58 -17.03
CA PRO A 125 29.80 -12.39 -16.38
C PRO A 125 29.85 -12.09 -14.87
N LEU A 126 29.59 -13.11 -14.05
CA LEU A 126 29.73 -13.05 -12.60
C LEU A 126 31.21 -13.26 -12.25
N HIS A 127 31.90 -12.20 -11.84
CA HIS A 127 33.25 -12.31 -11.29
C HIS A 127 33.19 -13.04 -9.94
N ARG A 128 33.66 -14.29 -9.91
CA ARG A 128 33.98 -14.98 -8.67
C ARG A 128 35.30 -14.40 -8.16
N LYS A 129 35.29 -13.76 -6.99
CA LYS A 129 36.53 -13.43 -6.28
C LYS A 129 37.00 -14.70 -5.56
N ASP A 130 38.01 -15.35 -6.12
CA ASP A 130 38.70 -16.46 -5.46
C ASP A 130 39.55 -15.93 -4.28
N ARG A 131 39.64 -16.75 -3.22
CA ARG A 131 40.55 -16.60 -2.09
C ARG A 131 41.65 -17.64 -2.20
#